data_AF-A0A842RUG2-F1
#
_entry.id   AF-A0A842RUG2-F1
#
_cell.length_a   1.000
_cell.length_b   1.000
_cell.length_c   1.000
_cell.angle_alpha   90.00
_cell.angle_beta   90.00
_cell.angle_gamma   90.00
#
_symmetry.space_group_name_H-M   'P 1'
#
loop_
_entity.id
_entity.type
_entity.pdbx_description
1 polymer ?
#
loop_
_entity_poly.entity_id
_entity_poly.type
_entity_poly.pdbx_seq_one_letter_code
_entity_poly.pdbx_strand_id
1 'polypeptide(L)'
;MKINNENIIQALVLSIFDNDGPNPISFWPESLEQMAQMNIAIKTISLLMGDSTYQDSFGVEGINYFGIIPFPDLNLNGMTYFFLIADPNARGNAKAATITVLVDENNKSFFYENMKYLRVIIDRAATRIQEGVEREKYNEILVDLKEELFNFASELKDPFSTKRTIKIIFAGLDKAGKSSFLLGVKKKYSEIIKTLPTKGVNRSKEDIISEDLSKIIVWDLGGQKRYLERYFNQSKIYLYNVDLLFFFIDIQDTKRSNEALSLLRRIIMTLRELDEFPPIVVCLNKYDPDIKETEEINKNVEYFTEKIPQIANNYFVKIFKTSIFAHWSLISAYSYGLSQLSPNRELFKHQLRGFAQKTNTDALLLLNENGIILSNFSTDAVSEKVFEISAPHFQTLYKTFKEFKLLKEDFIISSGITDDSKNLIFKRIKVDKYNLYLLLLINDQVKIQTIENNLPSLSSNLVDLINTYI
;
A
#
# COMPACT_ATOMS: atom_id res chain seq x y z
N MET A 1 13.80 -5.53 -24.68
CA MET A 1 13.44 -4.94 -25.99
C MET A 1 13.24 -3.45 -25.77
N LYS A 2 13.79 -2.59 -26.63
CA LYS A 2 13.49 -1.15 -26.58
C LYS A 2 12.07 -0.96 -27.10
N ILE A 3 11.18 -0.43 -26.27
CA ILE A 3 9.79 -0.15 -26.62
C ILE A 3 9.78 1.26 -27.23
N ASN A 4 9.10 1.42 -28.37
CA ASN A 4 8.98 2.70 -29.06
C ASN A 4 8.00 3.59 -28.28
N ASN A 5 8.40 4.80 -27.89
CA ASN A 5 7.61 5.68 -27.01
C ASN A 5 6.38 6.32 -27.69
N GLU A 6 6.20 6.16 -29.00
CA GLU A 6 5.21 6.92 -29.78
C GLU A 6 3.75 6.46 -29.67
N ASN A 7 3.41 5.42 -28.91
CA ASN A 7 2.00 5.02 -28.67
C ASN A 7 1.88 4.14 -27.41
N ILE A 8 2.30 4.65 -26.26
CA ILE A 8 2.27 3.86 -25.01
C ILE A 8 0.83 3.63 -24.55
N ILE A 9 -0.02 4.66 -24.68
CA ILE A 9 -1.44 4.62 -24.30
C ILE A 9 -2.24 4.03 -25.44
N GLN A 10 -2.92 2.92 -25.15
CA GLN A 10 -3.66 2.12 -26.11
C GLN A 10 -5.15 2.43 -26.12
N ALA A 11 -5.73 2.76 -24.96
CA ALA A 11 -7.13 3.10 -24.85
C ALA A 11 -7.44 3.96 -23.62
N LEU A 12 -8.59 4.63 -23.65
CA LEU A 12 -9.21 5.35 -22.54
C LEU A 12 -10.66 4.91 -22.45
N VAL A 13 -11.16 4.64 -21.23
CA VAL A 13 -12.57 4.28 -21.02
C VAL A 13 -13.11 4.99 -19.79
N LEU A 14 -14.11 5.85 -20.00
CA LEU A 14 -14.98 6.39 -18.95
C LEU A 14 -16.18 5.46 -18.78
N SER A 15 -16.35 4.89 -17.59
CA SER A 15 -17.47 4.02 -17.25
C SER A 15 -18.28 4.61 -16.10
N ILE A 16 -19.59 4.41 -16.12
CA ILE A 16 -20.52 4.86 -15.09
C ILE A 16 -21.45 3.71 -14.74
N PHE A 17 -21.75 3.54 -13.45
CA PHE A 17 -22.85 2.69 -13.00
C PHE A 17 -24.17 3.45 -13.13
N ASP A 18 -25.04 3.01 -14.02
CA ASP A 18 -26.38 3.56 -14.18
C ASP A 18 -27.47 2.50 -13.87
N ASN A 19 -28.71 2.77 -14.30
CA ASN A 19 -29.85 1.91 -13.97
C ASN A 19 -29.75 0.51 -14.58
N ASP A 20 -29.03 0.37 -15.70
CA ASP A 20 -28.86 -0.91 -16.41
C ASP A 20 -27.57 -1.63 -15.97
N GLY A 21 -26.75 -0.99 -15.12
CA GLY A 21 -25.53 -1.55 -14.56
C GLY A 21 -24.27 -0.77 -14.95
N PRO A 22 -23.08 -1.40 -14.87
CA PRO A 22 -21.83 -0.80 -15.34
C PRO A 22 -21.85 -0.61 -16.86
N ASN A 23 -21.73 0.64 -17.33
CA ASN A 23 -21.74 0.96 -18.76
C ASN A 23 -20.56 1.86 -19.16
N PRO A 24 -19.87 1.57 -20.28
CA PRO A 24 -18.90 2.50 -20.86
C PRO A 24 -19.65 3.67 -21.52
N ILE A 25 -19.39 4.89 -21.06
CA ILE A 25 -20.07 6.11 -21.53
C ILE A 25 -19.28 6.84 -22.60
N SER A 26 -17.95 6.82 -22.50
CA SER A 26 -17.05 7.43 -23.46
C SER A 26 -15.77 6.60 -23.53
N PHE A 27 -15.21 6.41 -24.71
CA PHE A 27 -14.01 5.62 -24.89
C PHE A 27 -13.22 6.04 -26.12
N TRP A 28 -11.93 5.72 -26.10
CA TRP A 28 -11.02 5.88 -27.23
C TRP A 28 -10.06 4.69 -27.27
N PRO A 29 -9.66 4.17 -28.45
CA PRO A 29 -10.11 4.56 -29.79
C PRO A 29 -11.52 4.06 -30.10
N GLU A 30 -12.17 4.64 -31.10
CA GLU A 30 -13.51 4.19 -31.58
C GLU A 30 -13.48 2.74 -32.09
N SER A 31 -12.30 2.24 -32.48
CA SER A 31 -12.08 0.86 -32.91
C SER A 31 -11.99 -0.16 -31.77
N LEU A 32 -12.01 0.27 -30.50
CA LEU A 32 -12.00 -0.65 -29.35
C LEU A 32 -13.27 -1.50 -29.38
N GLU A 33 -13.14 -2.83 -29.35
CA GLU A 33 -14.29 -3.73 -29.47
C GLU A 33 -15.30 -3.53 -28.33
N GLN A 34 -16.59 -3.60 -28.65
CA GLN A 34 -17.68 -3.41 -27.66
C GLN A 34 -17.56 -4.37 -26.46
N MET A 35 -17.14 -5.62 -26.71
CA MET A 35 -16.91 -6.60 -25.65
C MET A 35 -15.77 -6.17 -24.72
N ALA A 36 -14.69 -5.60 -25.26
CA ALA A 36 -13.58 -5.09 -24.46
C ALA A 36 -14.00 -3.88 -23.61
N GLN A 37 -14.76 -2.95 -24.19
CA GLN A 37 -15.31 -1.79 -23.46
C GLN A 37 -16.17 -2.22 -22.28
N MET A 38 -17.07 -3.18 -22.51
CA MET A 38 -17.97 -3.70 -21.49
C MET A 38 -17.21 -4.46 -20.40
N ASN A 39 -16.25 -5.30 -20.77
CA ASN A 39 -15.40 -6.02 -19.82
C ASN A 39 -14.63 -5.05 -18.91
N ILE A 40 -14.10 -3.96 -19.47
CA ILE A 40 -13.41 -2.91 -18.71
C ILE A 40 -14.39 -2.26 -17.73
N ALA A 41 -15.55 -1.80 -18.20
CA ALA A 41 -16.55 -1.13 -17.38
C ALA A 41 -17.06 -2.00 -16.23
N ILE A 42 -17.41 -3.26 -16.51
CA ILE A 42 -17.86 -4.21 -15.49
C ILE A 42 -16.77 -4.43 -14.46
N LYS A 43 -15.55 -4.74 -14.89
CA LYS A 43 -14.44 -5.06 -13.97
C LYS A 43 -14.11 -3.89 -13.05
N THR A 44 -13.96 -2.68 -13.58
CA THR A 44 -13.57 -1.51 -12.78
C THR A 44 -14.69 -1.08 -11.83
N ILE A 45 -15.93 -1.00 -12.31
CA ILE A 45 -17.06 -0.58 -11.48
C ILE A 45 -17.37 -1.63 -10.42
N SER A 46 -17.30 -2.93 -10.71
CA SER A 46 -17.47 -3.98 -9.69
C SER A 46 -16.40 -3.92 -8.60
N LEU A 47 -15.14 -3.61 -8.96
CA LEU A 47 -14.08 -3.40 -7.97
C LEU A 47 -14.33 -2.19 -7.06
N LEU A 48 -14.90 -1.12 -7.62
CA LEU A 48 -15.29 0.09 -6.90
C LEU A 48 -16.49 -0.14 -5.98
N MET A 49 -17.55 -0.75 -6.49
CA MET A 49 -18.80 -0.99 -5.76
C MET A 49 -18.63 -2.10 -4.71
N GLY A 50 -17.70 -3.03 -4.92
CA GLY A 50 -17.71 -4.30 -4.19
C GLY A 50 -19.06 -5.01 -4.34
N ASP A 51 -19.38 -5.90 -3.41
CA ASP A 51 -20.66 -6.61 -3.38
C ASP A 51 -21.77 -5.89 -2.58
N SER A 52 -21.47 -4.72 -2.00
CA SER A 52 -22.37 -3.94 -1.17
C SER A 52 -22.67 -2.62 -1.87
N THR A 53 -23.91 -2.47 -2.36
CA THR A 53 -24.43 -1.18 -2.81
C THR A 53 -24.18 -0.13 -1.71
N TYR A 54 -23.59 1.02 -2.03
CA TYR A 54 -23.38 2.15 -1.12
C TYR A 54 -24.63 2.42 -0.30
N GLN A 55 -24.72 1.85 0.90
CA GLN A 55 -25.89 1.98 1.76
C GLN A 55 -25.63 2.75 3.02
N ASP A 56 -24.38 2.97 3.43
CA ASP A 56 -24.10 3.73 4.64
C ASP A 56 -22.88 4.65 4.49
N SER A 57 -23.16 5.96 4.58
CA SER A 57 -22.26 6.96 5.17
C SER A 57 -20.97 7.33 4.43
N PHE A 58 -20.97 7.40 3.10
CA PHE A 58 -20.01 8.27 2.41
C PHE A 58 -20.77 9.45 1.82
N GLY A 59 -20.49 10.66 2.33
CA GLY A 59 -20.83 11.87 1.58
C GLY A 59 -20.22 11.78 0.17
N VAL A 60 -20.68 12.64 -0.74
CA VAL A 60 -20.18 12.73 -2.13
C VAL A 60 -18.63 12.88 -2.20
N GLU A 61 -17.99 13.26 -1.08
CA GLU A 61 -16.54 13.41 -0.91
C GLU A 61 -15.74 12.11 -0.65
N GLY A 62 -16.37 10.92 -0.61
CA GLY A 62 -15.77 9.73 -0.01
C GLY A 62 -14.81 8.88 -0.86
N ILE A 63 -14.77 9.06 -2.20
CA ILE A 63 -14.04 8.14 -3.09
C ILE A 63 -13.37 8.95 -4.19
N ASN A 64 -12.06 9.16 -4.04
CA ASN A 64 -11.18 9.78 -5.03
C ASN A 64 -9.81 9.10 -4.92
N TYR A 65 -9.71 7.89 -5.47
CA TYR A 65 -8.48 7.10 -5.43
C TYR A 65 -8.22 6.41 -6.77
N PHE A 66 -7.00 5.92 -6.95
CA PHE A 66 -6.58 5.24 -8.17
C PHE A 66 -6.21 3.77 -7.86
N GLY A 67 -6.17 2.95 -8.89
CA GLY A 67 -5.64 1.59 -8.85
C GLY A 67 -5.12 1.18 -10.22
N ILE A 68 -4.20 0.21 -10.26
CA ILE A 68 -3.71 -0.42 -11.50
C ILE A 68 -4.32 -1.82 -11.57
N ILE A 69 -5.14 -2.05 -12.60
CA ILE A 69 -5.91 -3.28 -12.76
C ILE A 69 -5.42 -4.00 -14.03
N PRO A 70 -5.03 -5.29 -13.95
CA PRO A 70 -4.67 -6.05 -15.12
C PRO A 70 -5.92 -6.49 -15.90
N PHE A 71 -5.82 -6.53 -17.22
CA PHE A 71 -6.82 -7.08 -18.15
C PHE A 71 -6.16 -8.17 -19.02
N PRO A 72 -5.92 -9.37 -18.45
CA PRO A 72 -5.14 -10.42 -19.12
C PRO A 72 -5.74 -10.84 -20.46
N ASP A 73 -7.07 -10.93 -20.55
CA ASP A 73 -7.78 -11.33 -21.78
C ASP A 73 -7.61 -10.33 -22.93
N LEU A 74 -7.27 -9.08 -22.60
CA LEU A 74 -7.02 -8.01 -23.57
C LEU A 74 -5.52 -7.77 -23.79
N ASN A 75 -4.64 -8.43 -23.03
CA ASN A 75 -3.21 -8.13 -22.95
C ASN A 75 -2.92 -6.65 -22.59
N LEU A 76 -3.78 -6.05 -21.74
CA LEU A 76 -3.68 -4.65 -21.31
C LEU A 76 -3.55 -4.54 -19.79
N ASN A 77 -2.98 -3.43 -19.31
CA ASN A 77 -3.13 -2.95 -17.93
C ASN A 77 -3.84 -1.62 -17.93
N GLY A 78 -4.70 -1.39 -16.93
CA GLY A 78 -5.43 -0.14 -16.78
C GLY A 78 -5.10 0.60 -15.49
N MET A 79 -4.62 1.84 -15.58
CA MET A 79 -4.63 2.77 -14.44
C MET A 79 -6.02 3.40 -14.36
N THR A 80 -6.75 3.04 -13.32
CA THR A 80 -8.16 3.39 -13.11
C THR A 80 -8.27 4.42 -11.99
N TYR A 81 -8.95 5.52 -12.26
CA TYR A 81 -9.34 6.50 -11.26
C TYR A 81 -10.82 6.31 -10.90
N PHE A 82 -11.10 6.20 -9.61
CA PHE A 82 -12.42 5.91 -9.06
C PHE A 82 -13.00 7.15 -8.40
N PHE A 83 -14.22 7.51 -8.78
CA PHE A 83 -14.88 8.70 -8.27
C PHE A 83 -16.40 8.57 -8.25
N LEU A 84 -17.05 9.48 -7.52
CA LEU A 84 -18.51 9.58 -7.45
C LEU A 84 -18.99 10.85 -8.15
N ILE A 85 -20.05 10.72 -8.96
CA ILE A 85 -20.74 11.85 -9.61
C ILE A 85 -22.02 12.12 -8.83
N ALA A 86 -22.20 13.34 -8.34
CA ALA A 86 -23.42 13.72 -7.63
C ALA A 86 -24.64 13.57 -8.54
N ASP A 87 -25.66 12.84 -8.08
CA ASP A 87 -26.93 12.69 -8.79
C ASP A 87 -28.06 12.50 -7.76
N PRO A 88 -28.90 13.52 -7.52
CA PRO A 88 -30.01 13.44 -6.58
C PRO A 88 -31.02 12.33 -6.87
N ASN A 89 -31.06 11.82 -8.10
CA ASN A 89 -31.97 10.76 -8.51
C ASN A 89 -31.35 9.36 -8.38
N ALA A 90 -30.05 9.26 -8.11
CA ALA A 90 -29.36 7.99 -7.93
C ALA A 90 -29.45 7.48 -6.49
N ARG A 91 -29.39 6.15 -6.31
CA ARG A 91 -29.36 5.53 -4.97
C ARG A 91 -28.08 5.98 -4.24
N GLY A 92 -28.24 6.59 -3.07
CA GLY A 92 -27.12 7.19 -2.33
C GLY A 92 -26.73 8.59 -2.81
N ASN A 93 -27.57 9.26 -3.62
CA ASN A 93 -27.37 10.60 -4.18
C ASN A 93 -26.11 10.75 -5.06
N ALA A 94 -25.55 9.64 -5.56
CA ALA A 94 -24.38 9.64 -6.42
C ALA A 94 -24.33 8.41 -7.34
N LYS A 95 -23.65 8.55 -8.48
CA LYS A 95 -23.30 7.48 -9.41
C LYS A 95 -21.82 7.13 -9.29
N ALA A 96 -21.51 5.83 -9.28
CA ALA A 96 -20.14 5.37 -9.34
C ALA A 96 -19.56 5.54 -10.75
N ALA A 97 -18.36 6.08 -10.85
CA ALA A 97 -17.71 6.32 -12.14
C ALA A 97 -16.22 5.98 -12.09
N THR A 98 -15.68 5.61 -13.24
CA THR A 98 -14.25 5.32 -13.41
C THR A 98 -13.70 5.86 -14.71
N ILE A 99 -12.51 6.46 -14.68
CA ILE A 99 -11.69 6.72 -15.88
C ILE A 99 -10.55 5.71 -15.88
N THR A 100 -10.44 4.91 -16.95
CA THR A 100 -9.41 3.88 -17.11
C THR A 100 -8.49 4.24 -18.25
N VAL A 101 -7.21 4.45 -17.97
CA VAL A 101 -6.14 4.61 -18.96
C VAL A 101 -5.49 3.27 -19.19
N LEU A 102 -5.45 2.77 -20.42
CA LEU A 102 -4.93 1.44 -20.76
C LEU A 102 -3.61 1.52 -21.54
N VAL A 103 -2.68 0.62 -21.19
CA VAL A 103 -1.42 0.38 -21.89
C VAL A 103 -1.25 -1.11 -22.13
N ASP A 104 -0.39 -1.49 -23.08
CA ASP A 104 0.00 -2.90 -23.29
C ASP A 104 0.61 -3.50 -22.01
N GLU A 105 0.38 -4.79 -21.74
CA GLU A 105 0.95 -5.51 -20.58
C GLU A 105 2.48 -5.35 -20.47
N ASN A 106 3.19 -5.29 -21.58
CA ASN A 106 4.64 -5.10 -21.60
C ASN A 106 5.07 -3.70 -21.14
N ASN A 107 4.15 -2.74 -21.14
CA ASN A 107 4.36 -1.34 -20.79
C ASN A 107 3.86 -0.98 -19.39
N LYS A 108 3.42 -1.94 -18.57
CA LYS A 108 2.82 -1.66 -17.26
C LYS A 108 3.68 -0.79 -16.33
N SER A 109 5.01 -0.84 -16.46
CA SER A 109 5.95 0.02 -15.73
C SER A 109 5.74 1.51 -15.97
N PHE A 110 5.19 1.90 -17.12
CA PHE A 110 4.77 3.27 -17.41
C PHE A 110 3.91 3.85 -16.29
N PHE A 111 2.91 3.10 -15.81
CA PHE A 111 2.05 3.56 -14.73
C PHE A 111 2.81 3.72 -13.42
N TYR A 112 3.66 2.76 -13.07
CA TYR A 112 4.39 2.77 -11.80
C TYR A 112 5.43 3.89 -11.74
N GLU A 113 6.16 4.12 -12.82
CA GLU A 113 7.21 5.15 -12.91
C GLU A 113 6.61 6.56 -12.95
N ASN A 114 5.41 6.71 -13.52
CA ASN A 114 4.79 8.02 -13.75
C ASN A 114 3.54 8.26 -12.90
N MET A 115 3.27 7.40 -11.92
CA MET A 115 2.01 7.36 -11.16
C MET A 115 1.63 8.71 -10.56
N LYS A 116 2.61 9.45 -10.05
CA LYS A 116 2.42 10.75 -9.42
C LYS A 116 1.83 11.77 -10.40
N TYR A 117 2.36 11.82 -11.63
CA TYR A 117 1.92 12.75 -12.67
C TYR A 117 0.60 12.31 -13.29
N LEU A 118 0.49 11.02 -13.64
CA LEU A 118 -0.72 10.45 -14.23
C LEU A 118 -1.93 10.63 -13.32
N ARG A 119 -1.76 10.47 -12.00
CA ARG A 119 -2.83 10.72 -11.03
C ARG A 119 -3.38 12.15 -11.13
N VAL A 120 -2.50 13.15 -11.23
CA VAL A 120 -2.90 14.56 -11.31
C VAL A 120 -3.60 14.89 -12.63
N ILE A 121 -3.17 14.28 -13.73
CA ILE A 121 -3.80 14.44 -15.05
C ILE A 121 -5.21 13.85 -15.03
N ILE A 122 -5.37 12.60 -14.57
CA ILE A 122 -6.67 11.92 -14.55
C ILE A 122 -7.63 12.56 -13.53
N ASP A 123 -7.13 12.96 -12.36
CA ASP A 123 -7.92 13.62 -11.31
C ASP A 123 -8.55 14.94 -11.77
N ARG A 124 -7.81 15.74 -12.56
CA ARG A 124 -8.38 16.96 -13.16
C ARG A 124 -9.53 16.66 -14.12
N ALA A 125 -9.41 15.61 -14.93
CA ALA A 125 -10.50 15.19 -15.82
C ALA A 125 -11.72 14.70 -15.02
N ALA A 126 -11.49 13.91 -13.97
CA ALA A 126 -12.56 13.45 -13.07
C ALA A 126 -13.25 14.61 -12.35
N THR A 127 -12.49 15.59 -11.85
CA THR A 127 -13.02 16.78 -11.16
C THR A 127 -13.96 17.56 -12.08
N ARG A 128 -13.58 17.78 -13.35
CA ARG A 128 -14.45 18.42 -14.35
C ARG A 128 -15.77 17.66 -14.54
N ILE A 129 -15.75 16.32 -14.48
CA ILE A 129 -16.98 15.50 -14.57
C ILE A 129 -17.82 15.65 -13.29
N GLN A 130 -17.19 15.70 -12.11
CA GLN A 130 -17.86 15.84 -10.82
C GLN A 130 -18.53 17.20 -10.61
N GLU A 131 -18.03 18.26 -11.25
CA GLU A 131 -18.59 19.63 -11.21
C GLU A 131 -19.95 19.77 -11.93
N GLY A 132 -20.60 18.67 -12.30
CA GLY A 132 -21.95 18.66 -12.86
C GLY A 132 -22.01 18.97 -14.35
N VAL A 133 -20.90 18.72 -15.07
CA VAL A 133 -20.86 18.85 -16.52
C VAL A 133 -21.87 17.88 -17.15
N GLU A 134 -22.64 18.40 -18.12
CA GLU A 134 -23.61 17.60 -18.88
C GLU A 134 -22.94 16.41 -19.57
N ARG A 135 -23.63 15.27 -19.59
CA ARG A 135 -23.14 14.01 -20.17
C ARG A 135 -22.59 14.17 -21.60
N GLU A 136 -23.16 15.08 -22.38
CA GLU A 136 -22.75 15.36 -23.77
C GLU A 136 -21.30 15.83 -23.87
N LYS A 137 -20.77 16.50 -22.83
CA LYS A 137 -19.40 17.03 -22.78
C LYS A 137 -18.38 16.02 -22.26
N TYR A 138 -18.79 14.81 -21.85
CA TYR A 138 -17.86 13.79 -21.37
C TYR A 138 -16.88 13.34 -22.45
N ASN A 139 -17.33 13.28 -23.71
CA ASN A 139 -16.46 12.99 -24.84
C ASN A 139 -15.39 14.07 -25.02
N GLU A 140 -15.74 15.36 -24.87
CA GLU A 140 -14.78 16.46 -24.96
C GLU A 140 -13.72 16.37 -23.85
N ILE A 141 -14.14 16.08 -22.61
CA ILE A 141 -13.22 15.89 -21.49
C ILE A 141 -12.28 14.70 -21.73
N LEU A 142 -12.78 13.60 -22.29
CA LEU A 142 -11.96 12.42 -22.58
C LEU A 142 -10.95 12.70 -23.69
N VAL A 143 -11.32 13.51 -24.70
CA VAL A 143 -10.41 13.97 -25.75
C VAL A 143 -9.32 14.87 -25.17
N ASP A 144 -9.66 15.84 -24.33
CA ASP A 144 -8.67 16.70 -23.65
C ASP A 144 -7.69 15.87 -22.81
N LEU A 145 -8.21 14.90 -22.06
CA LEU A 145 -7.42 13.97 -21.26
C LEU A 145 -6.45 13.17 -22.14
N LYS A 146 -6.93 12.68 -23.29
CA LYS A 146 -6.12 11.95 -24.26
C LYS A 146 -4.93 12.78 -24.74
N GLU A 147 -5.19 14.01 -25.17
CA GLU A 147 -4.15 14.92 -25.68
C GLU A 147 -3.12 15.24 -24.58
N GLU A 148 -3.58 15.52 -23.35
CA GLU A 148 -2.68 15.78 -22.22
C GLU A 148 -1.80 14.56 -21.88
N LEU A 149 -2.38 13.36 -21.85
CA LEU A 149 -1.65 12.13 -21.60
C LEU A 149 -0.67 11.79 -22.74
N PHE A 150 -1.02 12.08 -23.99
CA PHE A 150 -0.15 11.88 -25.15
C PHE A 150 1.04 12.83 -25.12
N ASN A 151 0.80 14.11 -24.82
CA ASN A 151 1.85 15.09 -24.64
C ASN A 151 2.81 14.65 -23.52
N PHE A 152 2.27 14.25 -22.36
CA PHE A 152 3.05 13.72 -21.25
C PHE A 152 3.89 12.51 -21.67
N ALA A 153 3.30 11.53 -22.36
CA ALA A 153 4.00 10.34 -22.82
C ALA A 153 5.11 10.64 -23.84
N SER A 154 4.91 11.64 -24.72
CA SER A 154 5.89 12.04 -25.74
C SER A 154 7.13 12.73 -25.15
N GLU A 155 6.99 13.36 -23.98
CA GLU A 155 8.09 14.03 -23.28
C GLU A 155 9.03 13.03 -22.57
N LEU A 156 8.60 11.78 -22.40
CA LEU A 156 9.40 10.74 -21.75
C LEU A 156 10.53 10.27 -22.68
N LYS A 157 11.77 10.52 -22.25
CA LYS A 157 12.99 10.29 -23.05
C LYS A 157 13.60 8.90 -22.88
N ASP A 158 13.24 8.19 -21.81
CA ASP A 158 13.86 6.91 -21.45
C ASP A 158 12.93 5.72 -21.74
N PRO A 159 13.46 4.59 -22.24
CA PRO A 159 12.68 3.38 -22.44
C PRO A 159 12.30 2.75 -21.10
N PHE A 160 11.03 2.38 -20.94
CA PHE A 160 10.52 1.77 -19.71
C PHE A 160 11.16 0.40 -19.45
N SER A 161 11.53 0.16 -18.19
CA SER A 161 11.98 -1.17 -17.75
C SER A 161 10.77 -2.09 -17.64
N THR A 162 10.87 -3.36 -18.05
CA THR A 162 9.78 -4.33 -17.84
C THR A 162 9.55 -4.69 -16.37
N LYS A 163 10.52 -4.39 -15.48
CA LYS A 163 10.41 -4.60 -14.03
C LYS A 163 10.61 -3.28 -13.28
N ARG A 164 9.64 -2.93 -12.43
CA ARG A 164 9.73 -1.78 -11.52
C ARG A 164 10.87 -2.01 -10.53
N THR A 165 11.83 -1.10 -10.45
CA THR A 165 12.85 -1.15 -9.38
C THR A 165 12.48 -0.16 -8.30
N ILE A 166 12.22 -0.65 -7.10
CA ILE A 166 11.83 0.15 -5.95
C ILE A 166 13.04 0.39 -5.07
N LYS A 167 13.37 1.65 -4.83
CA LYS A 167 14.46 2.08 -3.96
C LYS A 167 13.93 2.50 -2.60
N ILE A 168 14.19 1.66 -1.59
CA ILE A 168 13.91 1.96 -0.19
C ILE A 168 15.20 2.40 0.48
N ILE A 169 15.20 3.54 1.19
CA ILE A 169 16.35 4.03 1.94
C ILE A 169 16.14 3.85 3.43
N PHE A 170 17.14 3.31 4.12
CA PHE A 170 17.21 3.30 5.57
C PHE A 170 18.28 4.32 6.00
N ALA A 171 17.85 5.41 6.65
CA ALA A 171 18.70 6.51 7.08
C ALA A 171 18.55 6.81 8.58
N GLY A 172 19.56 7.45 9.17
CA GLY A 172 19.64 7.72 10.61
C GLY A 172 21.08 7.63 11.10
N LEU A 173 21.32 8.06 12.34
CA LEU A 173 22.67 8.05 12.93
C LEU A 173 23.25 6.62 13.04
N ASP A 174 24.56 6.54 13.26
CA ASP A 174 25.19 5.28 13.61
C ASP A 174 24.61 4.74 14.93
N LYS A 175 24.50 3.41 15.03
CA LYS A 175 23.88 2.69 16.16
C LYS A 175 22.38 2.93 16.38
N ALA A 176 21.71 3.66 15.48
CA ALA A 176 20.24 3.82 15.51
C ALA A 176 19.44 2.53 15.26
N GLY A 177 20.10 1.42 14.92
CA GLY A 177 19.47 0.09 14.76
C GLY A 177 18.88 -0.19 13.38
N LYS A 178 19.33 0.49 12.32
CA LYS A 178 18.86 0.36 10.93
C LYS A 178 19.02 -1.06 10.37
N SER A 179 20.25 -1.59 10.41
CA SER A 179 20.54 -2.95 9.93
C SER A 179 19.84 -4.01 10.79
N SER A 180 19.80 -3.77 12.11
CA SER A 180 19.10 -4.64 13.07
C SER A 180 17.60 -4.71 12.81
N PHE A 181 16.97 -3.59 12.43
CA PHE A 181 15.55 -3.55 12.04
C PHE A 181 15.29 -4.46 10.83
N LEU A 182 16.08 -4.34 9.76
CA LEU A 182 15.90 -5.16 8.56
C LEU A 182 16.09 -6.65 8.87
N LEU A 183 17.12 -7.00 9.63
CA LEU A 183 17.35 -8.38 10.06
C LEU A 183 16.23 -8.89 10.98
N GLY A 184 15.68 -8.04 11.84
CA GLY A 184 14.54 -8.36 12.71
C GLY A 184 13.24 -8.62 11.94
N VAL A 185 12.98 -7.83 10.88
CA VAL A 185 11.88 -8.10 9.92
C VAL A 185 12.06 -9.49 9.29
N LYS A 186 13.29 -9.83 8.91
CA LYS A 186 13.65 -11.15 8.33
C LYS A 186 13.76 -12.29 9.34
N LYS A 187 13.51 -12.03 10.63
CA LYS A 187 13.69 -13.01 11.73
C LYS A 187 15.12 -13.59 11.82
N LYS A 188 16.13 -12.85 11.35
CA LYS A 188 17.56 -13.23 11.36
C LYS A 188 18.26 -12.77 12.64
N TYR A 189 17.71 -13.12 13.80
CA TYR A 189 18.17 -12.61 15.10
C TYR A 189 19.62 -12.99 15.44
N SER A 190 20.09 -14.16 15.01
CA SER A 190 21.47 -14.60 15.20
C SER A 190 22.49 -13.73 14.45
N GLU A 191 22.08 -13.10 13.35
CA GLU A 191 22.90 -12.14 12.60
C GLU A 191 22.93 -10.78 13.29
N ILE A 192 21.85 -10.37 13.97
CA ILE A 192 21.76 -9.07 14.68
C ILE A 192 22.90 -8.95 15.71
N ILE A 193 23.15 -9.99 16.50
CA ILE A 193 24.19 -9.99 17.54
C ILE A 193 25.60 -9.80 16.93
N LYS A 194 25.80 -10.24 15.68
CA LYS A 194 27.07 -10.17 14.97
C LYS A 194 27.22 -8.89 14.12
N THR A 195 26.26 -7.97 14.17
CA THR A 195 26.26 -6.79 13.31
C THR A 195 27.42 -5.85 13.64
N LEU A 196 28.21 -5.52 12.62
CA LEU A 196 29.24 -4.49 12.68
C LEU A 196 28.68 -3.17 12.14
N PRO A 197 29.27 -2.01 12.49
CA PRO A 197 28.86 -0.73 11.90
C PRO A 197 28.92 -0.76 10.37
N THR A 198 27.79 -0.46 9.71
CA THR A 198 27.68 -0.45 8.24
C THR A 198 28.69 0.52 7.64
N LYS A 199 29.50 0.04 6.68
CA LYS A 199 30.49 0.83 5.96
C LYS A 199 29.90 1.31 4.64
N GLY A 200 29.72 2.62 4.48
CA GLY A 200 29.11 3.17 3.27
C GLY A 200 27.66 2.68 3.13
N VAL A 201 27.27 2.28 1.92
CA VAL A 201 25.92 1.79 1.64
C VAL A 201 25.92 0.28 1.49
N ASN A 202 25.18 -0.40 2.36
CA ASN A 202 24.86 -1.80 2.15
C ASN A 202 23.58 -1.91 1.29
N ARG A 203 23.64 -2.68 0.20
CA ARG A 203 22.51 -2.85 -0.72
C ARG A 203 22.03 -4.29 -0.67
N SER A 204 20.78 -4.49 -0.29
CA SER A 204 20.13 -5.80 -0.34
C SER A 204 18.95 -5.78 -1.30
N LYS A 205 18.73 -6.92 -1.97
CA LYS A 205 17.48 -7.18 -2.69
C LYS A 205 16.50 -7.83 -1.73
N GLU A 206 15.23 -7.48 -1.86
CA GLU A 206 14.16 -7.98 -1.00
C GLU A 206 13.08 -8.70 -1.82
N ASP A 207 12.95 -10.01 -1.61
CA ASP A 207 11.98 -10.87 -2.29
C ASP A 207 10.78 -11.12 -1.35
N ILE A 208 10.07 -10.04 -1.02
CA ILE A 208 9.11 -10.04 0.09
C ILE A 208 7.67 -10.27 -0.36
N ILE A 209 7.31 -9.90 -1.60
CA ILE A 209 5.93 -9.96 -2.12
C ILE A 209 5.85 -10.76 -3.42
N SER A 210 6.67 -10.43 -4.43
CA SER A 210 6.79 -11.23 -5.66
C SER A 210 8.09 -10.89 -6.40
N GLU A 211 8.81 -11.90 -6.91
CA GLU A 211 10.03 -11.70 -7.70
C GLU A 211 9.75 -11.28 -9.17
N ASP A 212 8.50 -11.47 -9.60
CA ASP A 212 8.13 -11.37 -11.02
C ASP A 212 7.85 -9.95 -11.47
N LEU A 213 7.39 -9.07 -10.57
CA LEU A 213 6.77 -7.78 -10.91
C LEU A 213 7.61 -6.57 -10.49
N SER A 214 8.13 -6.58 -9.25
CA SER A 214 8.95 -5.50 -8.72
C SER A 214 10.22 -6.03 -8.06
N LYS A 215 11.30 -5.26 -8.20
CA LYS A 215 12.58 -5.50 -7.57
C LYS A 215 12.77 -4.46 -6.47
N ILE A 216 12.56 -4.87 -5.22
CA ILE A 216 12.82 -4.01 -4.08
C ILE A 216 14.31 -4.05 -3.75
N ILE A 217 14.94 -2.87 -3.70
CA ILE A 217 16.33 -2.69 -3.31
C ILE A 217 16.36 -1.79 -2.08
N VAL A 218 16.82 -2.33 -0.96
CA VAL A 218 17.02 -1.57 0.28
C VAL A 218 18.46 -1.06 0.32
N TRP A 219 18.60 0.24 0.52
CA TRP A 219 19.87 0.93 0.75
C TRP A 219 19.98 1.27 2.24
N ASP A 220 20.74 0.46 2.98
CA ASP A 220 21.09 0.76 4.37
C ASP A 220 22.32 1.68 4.41
N LEU A 221 22.06 2.95 4.74
CA LEU A 221 23.08 4.00 4.74
C LEU A 221 23.85 4.00 6.05
N GLY A 222 25.16 3.76 6.00
CA GLY A 222 26.04 3.91 7.17
C GLY A 222 25.93 5.29 7.80
N GLY A 223 25.53 5.35 9.08
CA GLY A 223 25.17 6.59 9.77
C GLY A 223 26.34 7.36 10.37
N GLN A 224 27.60 6.94 10.12
CA GLN A 224 28.76 7.62 10.67
C GLN A 224 29.01 8.93 9.91
N LYS A 225 29.43 9.99 10.63
CA LYS A 225 29.62 11.36 10.10
C LYS A 225 30.36 11.41 8.75
N ARG A 226 31.44 10.63 8.58
CA ARG A 226 32.22 10.57 7.33
C ARG A 226 31.41 10.14 6.10
N TYR A 227 30.42 9.27 6.28
CA TYR A 227 29.59 8.80 5.17
C TYR A 227 28.39 9.71 4.95
N LEU A 228 27.80 10.25 6.02
CA LEU A 228 26.71 11.23 5.92
C LEU A 228 27.14 12.41 5.04
N GLU A 229 28.31 13.00 5.28
CA GLU A 229 28.82 14.10 4.43
C GLU A 229 28.97 13.69 2.97
N ARG A 230 29.46 12.48 2.70
CA ARG A 230 29.54 11.96 1.33
C ARG A 230 28.16 11.83 0.68
N TYR A 231 27.14 11.37 1.41
CA TYR A 231 25.80 11.20 0.87
C TYR A 231 25.16 12.53 0.49
N PHE A 232 25.40 13.59 1.28
CA PHE A 232 24.91 14.93 0.95
C PHE A 232 25.70 15.57 -0.20
N ASN A 233 27.03 15.42 -0.21
CA ASN A 233 27.85 15.94 -1.32
C ASN A 233 27.56 15.26 -2.65
N GLN A 234 27.05 14.02 -2.62
CA GLN A 234 26.67 13.24 -3.80
C GLN A 234 25.17 12.90 -3.76
N SER A 235 24.34 13.85 -3.33
CA SER A 235 22.91 13.65 -3.08
C SER A 235 22.16 13.03 -4.27
N LYS A 236 22.47 13.44 -5.51
CA LYS A 236 21.89 12.86 -6.73
C LYS A 236 22.10 11.35 -6.89
N ILE A 237 23.16 10.80 -6.30
CA ILE A 237 23.42 9.34 -6.34
C ILE A 237 22.60 8.63 -5.25
N TYR A 238 22.54 9.22 -4.06
CA TYR A 238 22.02 8.53 -2.88
C TYR A 238 20.55 8.80 -2.63
N LEU A 239 20.07 10.03 -2.84
CA LEU A 239 18.74 10.51 -2.46
C LEU A 239 17.83 10.84 -3.65
N TYR A 240 18.24 10.57 -4.89
CA TYR A 240 17.37 10.64 -6.07
C TYR A 240 16.62 9.33 -6.32
N ASN A 241 15.45 9.40 -6.96
CA ASN A 241 14.52 8.30 -7.24
C ASN A 241 14.25 7.45 -6.00
N VAL A 242 13.85 8.10 -4.91
CA VAL A 242 13.57 7.41 -3.64
C VAL A 242 12.07 7.14 -3.59
N ASP A 243 11.71 5.85 -3.53
CA ASP A 243 10.31 5.46 -3.42
C ASP A 243 9.81 5.53 -1.97
N LEU A 244 10.67 5.18 -1.01
CA LEU A 244 10.32 5.11 0.41
C LEU A 244 11.54 5.39 1.29
N LEU A 245 11.36 6.23 2.32
CA LEU A 245 12.38 6.51 3.31
C LEU A 245 11.96 5.98 4.69
N PHE A 246 12.76 5.08 5.25
CA PHE A 246 12.74 4.78 6.69
C PHE A 246 13.81 5.61 7.39
N PHE A 247 13.39 6.43 8.35
CA PHE A 247 14.30 7.23 9.17
C PHE A 247 14.30 6.70 10.61
N PHE A 248 15.48 6.37 11.14
CA PHE A 248 15.63 5.73 12.44
C PHE A 248 16.21 6.69 13.47
N ILE A 249 15.54 6.77 14.61
CA ILE A 249 15.98 7.55 15.78
C ILE A 249 16.13 6.58 16.94
N ASP A 250 17.30 6.57 17.57
CA ASP A 250 17.52 5.89 18.84
C ASP A 250 16.95 6.72 19.97
N ILE A 251 15.81 6.32 20.54
CA ILE A 251 15.15 7.11 21.60
C ILE A 251 15.83 6.98 22.96
N GLN A 252 16.77 6.04 23.10
CA GLN A 252 17.57 5.87 24.32
C GLN A 252 18.83 6.76 24.28
N ASP A 253 19.20 7.32 23.11
CA ASP A 253 20.38 8.17 22.94
C ASP A 253 20.03 9.66 23.06
N THR A 254 19.65 10.06 24.27
CA THR A 254 19.21 11.43 24.59
C THR A 254 20.26 12.50 24.29
N LYS A 255 21.55 12.14 24.33
CA LYS A 255 22.66 13.06 24.03
C LYS A 255 22.71 13.47 22.56
N ARG A 256 22.21 12.64 21.66
CA ARG A 256 22.25 12.86 20.21
C ARG A 256 20.88 13.14 19.58
N SER A 257 19.85 13.41 20.39
CA SER A 257 18.50 13.77 19.91
C SER A 257 18.51 14.92 18.91
N ASN A 258 19.21 16.02 19.22
CA ASN A 258 19.33 17.18 18.33
C ASN A 258 20.11 16.86 17.04
N GLU A 259 21.12 15.99 17.13
CA GLU A 259 21.89 15.55 15.97
C GLU A 259 21.01 14.71 15.02
N ALA A 260 20.18 13.82 15.57
CA ALA A 260 19.24 13.01 14.80
C ALA A 260 18.18 13.88 14.10
N LEU A 261 17.60 14.86 14.79
CA LEU A 261 16.64 15.81 14.20
C LEU A 261 17.30 16.71 13.13
N SER A 262 18.55 17.14 13.37
CA SER A 262 19.32 17.90 12.39
C SER A 262 19.59 17.08 11.12
N LEU A 263 19.92 15.80 11.28
CA LEU A 263 20.08 14.89 10.15
C LEU A 263 18.78 14.73 9.36
N LEU A 264 17.64 14.52 10.04
CA LEU A 264 16.33 14.46 9.38
C LEU A 264 16.07 15.73 8.58
N ARG A 265 16.27 16.90 9.19
CA ARG A 265 16.09 18.20 8.51
C ARG A 265 16.95 18.31 7.25
N ARG A 266 18.22 17.92 7.33
CA ARG A 266 19.14 17.95 6.18
C ARG A 266 18.68 17.01 5.07
N ILE A 267 18.21 15.79 5.40
CA ILE A 267 17.63 14.87 4.41
C ILE A 267 16.40 15.49 3.75
N ILE A 268 15.47 16.06 4.52
CA ILE A 268 14.26 16.69 3.99
C ILE A 268 14.60 17.85 3.05
N MET A 269 15.55 18.72 3.44
CA MET A 269 16.00 19.81 2.59
C MET A 269 16.59 19.30 1.27
N THR A 270 17.47 18.29 1.33
CA THR A 270 18.07 17.71 0.12
C THR A 270 17.06 16.99 -0.76
N LEU A 271 16.05 16.31 -0.18
CA LEU A 271 14.96 15.72 -0.97
C LEU A 271 14.17 16.80 -1.70
N ARG A 272 13.85 17.93 -1.05
CA ARG A 272 13.20 19.07 -1.70
C ARG A 272 14.04 19.68 -2.82
N GLU A 273 15.35 19.81 -2.63
CA GLU A 273 16.28 20.30 -3.67
C GLU A 273 16.34 19.38 -4.90
N LEU A 274 15.97 18.10 -4.74
CA LEU A 274 15.91 17.10 -5.81
C LEU A 274 14.48 16.91 -6.34
N ASP A 275 13.49 17.67 -5.86
CA ASP A 275 12.07 17.50 -6.14
C ASP A 275 11.54 16.09 -5.80
N GLU A 276 12.12 15.46 -4.77
CA GLU A 276 11.78 14.13 -4.29
C GLU A 276 10.84 14.19 -3.09
N PHE A 277 9.68 13.53 -3.22
CA PHE A 277 8.65 13.48 -2.19
C PHE A 277 8.23 12.04 -1.84
N PRO A 278 9.13 11.18 -1.34
CA PRO A 278 8.76 9.85 -0.86
C PRO A 278 7.90 9.93 0.42
N PRO A 279 7.00 8.96 0.65
CA PRO A 279 6.50 8.65 1.97
C PRO A 279 7.66 8.41 2.95
N ILE A 280 7.50 8.88 4.19
CA ILE A 280 8.52 8.75 5.24
C ILE A 280 7.95 7.97 6.42
N VAL A 281 8.62 6.88 6.76
CA VAL A 281 8.35 6.10 7.97
C VAL A 281 9.43 6.43 8.99
N VAL A 282 9.08 7.11 10.07
CA VAL A 282 10.02 7.39 11.15
C VAL A 282 9.89 6.33 12.23
N CYS A 283 10.96 5.57 12.43
CA CYS A 283 11.09 4.56 13.46
C CYS A 283 11.75 5.18 14.70
N LEU A 284 10.95 5.46 15.72
CA LEU A 284 11.40 5.67 17.09
C LEU A 284 11.85 4.31 17.62
N ASN A 285 13.12 4.01 17.40
CA ASN A 285 13.70 2.68 17.56
C ASN A 285 14.28 2.48 18.96
N LYS A 286 14.40 1.20 19.34
CA LYS A 286 14.73 0.75 20.69
C LYS A 286 13.68 1.17 21.73
N TYR A 287 12.41 1.19 21.32
CA TYR A 287 11.26 1.28 22.23
C TYR A 287 11.02 -0.09 22.87
N ASP A 288 11.97 -0.52 23.68
CA ASP A 288 12.06 -1.90 24.16
C ASP A 288 11.00 -2.19 25.24
N PRO A 289 10.39 -3.39 25.27
CA PRO A 289 9.25 -3.70 26.13
C PRO A 289 9.48 -3.51 27.64
N ASP A 290 10.72 -3.67 28.09
CA ASP A 290 11.17 -3.57 29.47
C ASP A 290 11.36 -2.13 29.96
N ILE A 291 11.52 -1.17 29.05
CA ILE A 291 11.75 0.24 29.39
C ILE A 291 10.65 1.19 28.89
N LYS A 292 9.73 0.72 28.06
CA LYS A 292 8.72 1.55 27.37
C LYS A 292 7.79 2.34 28.31
N GLU A 293 7.65 1.92 29.56
CA GLU A 293 6.77 2.55 30.57
C GLU A 293 7.50 3.58 31.43
N THR A 294 8.82 3.72 31.27
CA THR A 294 9.60 4.71 31.99
C THR A 294 9.22 6.13 31.56
N GLU A 295 9.21 7.05 32.52
CA GLU A 295 8.88 8.45 32.27
C GLU A 295 9.86 9.10 31.27
N GLU A 296 11.14 8.73 31.33
CA GLU A 296 12.16 9.21 30.39
C GLU A 296 11.84 8.82 28.94
N ILE A 297 11.54 7.55 28.69
CA ILE A 297 11.23 7.08 27.33
C ILE A 297 9.93 7.71 26.81
N ASN A 298 8.91 7.86 27.65
CA ASN A 298 7.68 8.53 27.26
C ASN A 298 7.91 10.00 26.88
N LYS A 299 8.69 10.75 27.67
CA LYS A 299 9.09 12.14 27.34
C LYS A 299 9.87 12.21 26.03
N ASN A 300 10.80 11.29 25.80
CA ASN A 300 11.58 11.26 24.55
C ASN A 300 10.67 10.99 23.33
N VAL A 301 9.74 10.05 23.45
CA VAL A 301 8.78 9.73 22.40
C VAL A 301 7.88 10.94 22.10
N GLU A 302 7.35 11.60 23.12
CA GLU A 302 6.55 12.82 22.97
C GLU A 302 7.35 13.92 22.28
N TYR A 303 8.58 14.17 22.73
CA TYR A 303 9.48 15.15 22.14
C TYR A 303 9.69 14.93 20.64
N PHE A 304 10.02 13.70 20.22
CA PHE A 304 10.19 13.41 18.79
C PHE A 304 8.88 13.49 18.02
N THR A 305 7.78 13.01 18.60
CA THR A 305 6.45 13.03 17.97
C THR A 305 5.99 14.45 17.67
N GLU A 306 6.33 15.42 18.52
CA GLU A 306 6.03 16.84 18.29
C GLU A 306 6.96 17.47 17.23
N LYS A 307 8.27 17.16 17.26
CA LYS A 307 9.27 17.83 16.40
C LYS A 307 9.34 17.30 14.97
N ILE A 308 9.11 16.00 14.76
CA ILE A 308 9.23 15.37 13.44
C ILE A 308 8.28 16.01 12.41
N PRO A 309 6.96 16.18 12.69
CA PRO A 309 6.04 16.79 11.73
C PRO A 309 6.42 18.22 11.35
N GLN A 310 6.97 19.00 12.31
CA GLN A 310 7.42 20.38 12.07
C GLN A 310 8.59 20.43 11.08
N ILE A 311 9.49 19.45 11.14
CA ILE A 311 10.67 19.37 10.26
C ILE A 311 10.26 18.87 8.86
N ALA A 312 9.47 17.82 8.81
CA ALA A 312 9.06 17.14 7.59
C ALA A 312 7.77 17.73 6.99
N ASN A 313 7.54 19.03 7.19
CA ASN A 313 6.37 19.72 6.64
C ASN A 313 6.22 19.44 5.13
N ASN A 314 4.98 19.25 4.65
CA ASN A 314 4.64 18.85 3.27
C ASN A 314 5.07 17.42 2.85
N TYR A 315 5.64 16.61 3.74
CA TYR A 315 5.86 15.19 3.48
C TYR A 315 4.79 14.36 4.19
N PHE A 316 4.41 13.24 3.57
CA PHE A 316 3.60 12.24 4.24
C PHE A 316 4.47 11.44 5.21
N VAL A 317 4.28 11.67 6.51
CA VAL A 317 5.08 11.07 7.57
C VAL A 317 4.21 10.22 8.49
N LYS A 318 4.67 9.00 8.78
CA LYS A 318 4.11 8.16 9.85
C LYS A 318 5.20 7.76 10.83
N ILE A 319 4.91 7.94 12.12
CA ILE A 319 5.81 7.60 13.21
C ILE A 319 5.42 6.25 13.80
N PHE A 320 6.40 5.36 13.95
CA PHE A 320 6.26 4.06 14.61
C PHE A 320 7.22 3.95 15.79
N LYS A 321 6.74 3.33 16.86
CA LYS A 321 7.57 2.90 17.99
C LYS A 321 8.03 1.48 17.68
N THR A 322 9.34 1.26 17.59
CA THR A 322 9.91 0.01 17.06
C THR A 322 10.95 -0.56 18.01
N SER A 323 10.98 -1.89 18.13
CA SER A 323 11.97 -2.61 18.90
C SER A 323 12.20 -4.00 18.29
N ILE A 324 13.46 -4.44 18.30
CA ILE A 324 13.83 -5.79 17.86
C ILE A 324 13.28 -6.89 18.79
N PHE A 325 12.94 -6.54 20.04
CA PHE A 325 12.33 -7.44 21.01
C PHE A 325 10.80 -7.52 20.85
N ALA A 326 10.21 -6.62 20.05
CA ALA A 326 8.79 -6.61 19.73
C ALA A 326 8.61 -6.80 18.20
N HIS A 327 8.69 -8.04 17.72
CA HIS A 327 8.67 -8.34 16.28
C HIS A 327 7.49 -7.71 15.52
N TRP A 328 6.29 -7.69 16.13
CA TRP A 328 5.10 -7.04 15.55
C TRP A 328 5.38 -5.58 15.19
N SER A 329 6.11 -4.84 16.02
CA SER A 329 6.38 -3.41 15.80
C SER A 329 7.23 -3.16 14.55
N LEU A 330 8.15 -4.08 14.25
CA LEU A 330 8.98 -4.04 13.05
C LEU A 330 8.13 -4.34 11.81
N ILE A 331 7.31 -5.40 11.88
CA ILE A 331 6.44 -5.82 10.80
C ILE A 331 5.39 -4.75 10.49
N SER A 332 4.72 -4.17 11.48
CA SER A 332 3.75 -3.09 11.27
C SER A 332 4.39 -1.88 10.59
N ALA A 333 5.55 -1.41 11.07
CA ALA A 333 6.25 -0.28 10.47
C ALA A 333 6.70 -0.57 9.02
N TYR A 334 7.27 -1.75 8.79
CA TYR A 334 7.78 -2.14 7.47
C TYR A 334 6.63 -2.38 6.47
N SER A 335 5.59 -3.10 6.89
CA SER A 335 4.39 -3.37 6.08
C SER A 335 3.65 -2.08 5.73
N TYR A 336 3.52 -1.15 6.69
CA TYR A 336 2.94 0.16 6.42
C TYR A 336 3.72 0.90 5.34
N GLY A 337 5.05 0.94 5.45
CA GLY A 337 5.91 1.59 4.45
C GLY A 337 5.72 0.97 3.07
N LEU A 338 5.77 -0.37 2.97
CA LEU A 338 5.51 -1.09 1.74
C LEU A 338 4.11 -0.79 1.17
N SER A 339 3.08 -0.74 2.01
CA SER A 339 1.72 -0.42 1.55
C SER A 339 1.60 0.98 0.94
N GLN A 340 2.48 1.93 1.30
CA GLN A 340 2.49 3.26 0.66
C GLN A 340 2.98 3.21 -0.80
N LEU A 341 3.69 2.15 -1.17
CA LEU A 341 4.19 1.93 -2.53
C LEU A 341 3.18 1.21 -3.42
N SER A 342 2.11 0.72 -2.81
CA SER A 342 1.08 -0.03 -3.48
C SER A 342 0.07 0.89 -4.16
N PRO A 343 -0.12 0.77 -5.49
CA PRO A 343 -1.16 1.53 -6.17
C PRO A 343 -2.56 1.08 -5.76
N ASN A 344 -2.70 -0.19 -5.37
CA ASN A 344 -4.00 -0.81 -5.09
C ASN A 344 -4.35 -0.84 -3.61
N ARG A 345 -3.59 -0.15 -2.76
CA ARG A 345 -3.82 -0.12 -1.31
C ARG A 345 -5.28 0.16 -0.93
N GLU A 346 -5.88 1.18 -1.55
CA GLU A 346 -7.25 1.57 -1.23
C GLU A 346 -8.28 0.55 -1.75
N LEU A 347 -8.02 -0.08 -2.91
CA LEU A 347 -8.83 -1.21 -3.39
C LEU A 347 -8.76 -2.39 -2.42
N PHE A 348 -7.57 -2.75 -1.92
CA PHE A 348 -7.42 -3.80 -0.90
C PHE A 348 -8.24 -3.47 0.35
N LYS A 349 -8.11 -2.25 0.90
CA LYS A 349 -8.89 -1.83 2.07
C LYS A 349 -10.40 -1.90 1.80
N HIS A 350 -10.84 -1.49 0.62
CA HIS A 350 -12.25 -1.52 0.23
C HIS A 350 -12.78 -2.96 0.20
N GLN A 351 -12.05 -3.88 -0.44
CA GLN A 351 -12.41 -5.30 -0.49
C GLN A 351 -12.47 -5.94 0.90
N LEU A 352 -11.50 -5.62 1.76
CA LEU A 352 -11.46 -6.11 3.14
C LEU A 352 -12.60 -5.54 3.99
N ARG A 353 -12.94 -4.26 3.82
CA ARG A 353 -14.09 -3.63 4.49
C ARG A 353 -15.40 -4.28 4.07
N GLY A 354 -15.63 -4.47 2.77
CA GLY A 354 -16.83 -5.12 2.26
C GLY A 354 -16.97 -6.56 2.76
N PHE A 355 -15.86 -7.31 2.79
CA PHE A 355 -15.84 -8.65 3.40
C PHE A 355 -16.19 -8.58 4.89
N ALA A 356 -15.52 -7.70 5.66
CA ALA A 356 -15.74 -7.57 7.09
C ALA A 356 -17.18 -7.18 7.44
N GLN A 357 -17.83 -6.32 6.65
CA GLN A 357 -19.24 -5.98 6.82
C GLN A 357 -20.16 -7.20 6.61
N LYS A 358 -19.93 -7.96 5.54
CA LYS A 358 -20.72 -9.18 5.24
C LYS A 358 -20.54 -10.28 6.29
N THR A 359 -19.34 -10.38 6.85
CA THR A 359 -19.00 -11.37 7.87
C THR A 359 -19.13 -10.82 9.29
N ASN A 360 -19.65 -9.59 9.47
CA ASN A 360 -19.76 -8.89 10.76
C ASN A 360 -18.50 -9.04 11.63
N THR A 361 -17.36 -8.71 11.04
CA THR A 361 -16.01 -8.85 11.60
C THR A 361 -15.53 -7.52 12.16
N ASP A 362 -15.06 -7.53 13.40
CA ASP A 362 -14.59 -6.34 14.10
C ASP A 362 -13.19 -5.91 13.65
N ALA A 363 -12.29 -6.88 13.44
CA ALA A 363 -10.96 -6.62 12.93
C ALA A 363 -10.50 -7.72 11.97
N LEU A 364 -9.77 -7.34 10.92
CA LEU A 364 -9.31 -8.22 9.87
C LEU A 364 -7.91 -7.80 9.43
N LEU A 365 -7.01 -8.79 9.31
CA LEU A 365 -5.66 -8.62 8.81
C LEU A 365 -5.41 -9.59 7.66
N LEU A 366 -4.94 -9.06 6.54
CA LEU A 366 -4.47 -9.85 5.41
C LEU A 366 -2.94 -9.84 5.37
N LEU A 367 -2.34 -11.02 5.50
CA LEU A 367 -0.90 -11.21 5.55
C LEU A 367 -0.42 -12.06 4.38
N ASN A 368 0.83 -11.88 3.95
CA ASN A 368 1.50 -12.84 3.07
C ASN A 368 2.26 -13.92 3.86
N GLU A 369 2.91 -14.85 3.15
CA GLU A 369 3.71 -15.94 3.78
C GLU A 369 4.83 -15.45 4.71
N ASN A 370 5.41 -14.30 4.37
CA ASN A 370 6.48 -13.67 5.15
C ASN A 370 5.95 -12.92 6.39
N GLY A 371 4.62 -12.83 6.55
CA GLY A 371 3.97 -12.10 7.64
C GLY A 371 3.85 -10.59 7.42
N ILE A 372 4.10 -10.11 6.19
CA ILE A 372 3.85 -8.71 5.83
C ILE A 372 2.36 -8.46 5.76
N ILE A 373 1.92 -7.37 6.39
CA ILE A 373 0.54 -6.90 6.36
C ILE A 373 0.30 -6.24 5.00
N LEU A 374 -0.52 -6.87 4.18
CA LEU A 374 -0.92 -6.34 2.88
C LEU A 374 -2.06 -5.32 3.04
N SER A 375 -2.98 -5.59 3.95
CA SER A 375 -4.05 -4.66 4.29
C SER A 375 -4.71 -5.06 5.61
N ASN A 376 -5.39 -4.09 6.23
CA ASN A 376 -6.08 -4.26 7.49
C ASN A 376 -7.45 -3.56 7.46
N PHE A 377 -8.35 -4.01 8.32
CA PHE A 377 -9.62 -3.35 8.61
C PHE A 377 -9.90 -3.51 10.11
N SER A 378 -10.42 -2.46 10.74
CA SER A 378 -10.90 -2.50 12.12
C SER A 378 -12.05 -1.52 12.31
N THR A 379 -12.99 -1.86 13.17
CA THR A 379 -14.09 -0.97 13.58
C THR A 379 -13.62 0.10 14.57
N ASP A 380 -12.58 -0.17 15.35
CA ASP A 380 -12.00 0.76 16.30
C ASP A 380 -10.47 0.61 16.44
N ALA A 381 -9.81 1.66 16.90
CA ALA A 381 -8.34 1.72 17.00
C ALA A 381 -7.76 0.83 18.12
N VAL A 382 -8.55 0.49 19.14
CA VAL A 382 -8.10 -0.39 20.23
C VAL A 382 -8.06 -1.82 19.73
N SER A 383 -9.14 -2.27 19.07
CA SER A 383 -9.21 -3.58 18.42
C SER A 383 -8.09 -3.75 17.39
N GLU A 384 -7.83 -2.74 16.55
CA GLU A 384 -6.73 -2.76 15.57
C GLU A 384 -5.39 -3.05 16.26
N LYS A 385 -5.07 -2.29 17.31
CA LYS A 385 -3.79 -2.38 18.00
C LYS A 385 -3.63 -3.70 18.74
N VAL A 386 -4.65 -4.15 19.46
CA VAL A 386 -4.63 -5.47 20.16
C VAL A 386 -4.42 -6.59 19.15
N PHE A 387 -5.10 -6.50 18.01
CA PHE A 387 -5.06 -7.51 16.98
C PHE A 387 -3.72 -7.57 16.24
N GLU A 388 -3.13 -6.43 15.88
CA GLU A 388 -1.80 -6.35 15.29
C GLU A 388 -0.71 -6.87 16.23
N ILE A 389 -0.77 -6.53 17.52
CA ILE A 389 0.17 -7.02 18.54
C ILE A 389 0.09 -8.54 18.66
N SER A 390 -1.13 -9.09 18.59
CA SER A 390 -1.38 -10.52 18.79
C SER A 390 -1.07 -11.37 17.56
N ALA A 391 -1.12 -10.81 16.35
CA ALA A 391 -1.00 -11.54 15.09
C ALA A 391 0.26 -12.44 14.97
N PRO A 392 1.49 -12.01 15.33
CA PRO A 392 2.67 -12.86 15.23
C PRO A 392 2.64 -14.09 16.16
N HIS A 393 1.97 -13.97 17.31
CA HIS A 393 1.80 -15.09 18.24
C HIS A 393 0.88 -16.15 17.62
N PHE A 394 -0.21 -15.74 16.97
CA PHE A 394 -1.08 -16.65 16.24
C PHE A 394 -0.40 -17.30 15.04
N GLN A 395 0.40 -16.54 14.29
CA GLN A 395 1.18 -17.12 13.18
C GLN A 395 2.14 -18.22 13.69
N THR A 396 2.77 -17.99 14.84
CA THR A 396 3.66 -18.97 15.48
C THR A 396 2.89 -20.21 15.91
N LEU A 397 1.76 -20.04 16.60
CA LEU A 397 0.88 -21.14 16.99
C LEU A 397 0.45 -21.98 15.78
N TYR A 398 -0.01 -21.34 14.70
CA TYR A 398 -0.42 -22.05 13.48
C TYR A 398 0.73 -22.86 12.87
N LYS A 399 1.93 -22.27 12.75
CA LYS A 399 3.10 -22.98 12.23
C LYS A 399 3.43 -24.21 13.07
N THR A 400 3.38 -24.09 14.39
CA THR A 400 3.58 -25.20 15.32
C THR A 400 2.54 -26.30 15.09
N PHE A 401 1.24 -25.98 15.09
CA PHE A 401 0.19 -26.99 14.89
C PHE A 401 0.28 -27.70 13.53
N LYS A 402 0.66 -26.97 12.48
CA LYS A 402 0.89 -27.51 11.14
C LYS A 402 2.09 -28.48 11.12
N GLU A 403 3.19 -28.12 11.77
CA GLU A 403 4.39 -28.96 11.86
C GLU A 403 4.11 -30.30 12.53
N PHE A 404 3.35 -30.28 13.64
CA PHE A 404 2.95 -31.50 14.34
C PHE A 404 1.84 -32.31 13.63
N LYS A 405 1.43 -31.93 12.41
CA LYS A 405 0.32 -32.54 11.65
C LYS A 405 -0.98 -32.68 12.46
N LEU A 406 -1.17 -31.82 13.45
CA LEU A 406 -2.36 -31.82 14.31
C LEU A 406 -3.57 -31.19 13.60
N LEU A 407 -3.34 -30.56 12.44
CA LEU A 407 -4.38 -29.93 11.62
C LEU A 407 -4.79 -30.84 10.47
N LYS A 408 -6.08 -31.22 10.42
CA LYS A 408 -6.68 -31.97 9.30
C LYS A 408 -7.16 -31.06 8.15
N GLU A 409 -7.48 -29.79 8.45
CA GLU A 409 -7.81 -28.73 7.50
C GLU A 409 -7.16 -27.42 7.97
N ASP A 410 -7.06 -26.39 7.11
CA ASP A 410 -6.60 -25.04 7.49
C ASP A 410 -7.60 -24.43 8.52
N PHE A 411 -7.38 -24.74 9.80
CA PHE A 411 -8.37 -24.58 10.88
C PHE A 411 -8.26 -23.27 11.66
N ILE A 412 -9.40 -22.96 12.28
CA ILE A 412 -9.79 -21.79 13.06
C ILE A 412 -9.36 -21.97 14.53
N ILE A 413 -8.68 -20.99 15.13
CA ILE A 413 -8.34 -20.99 16.57
C ILE A 413 -9.33 -20.11 17.33
N SER A 414 -10.52 -20.63 17.67
CA SER A 414 -11.44 -19.93 18.56
C SER A 414 -10.92 -19.99 20.00
N SER A 415 -10.47 -18.86 20.55
CA SER A 415 -10.32 -18.71 21.99
C SER A 415 -11.51 -17.92 22.53
N GLY A 416 -12.54 -18.62 22.97
CA GLY A 416 -13.58 -18.02 23.80
C GLY A 416 -13.46 -18.53 25.24
N ILE A 417 -13.35 -17.63 26.22
CA ILE A 417 -13.36 -17.99 27.66
C ILE A 417 -14.79 -17.91 28.22
N THR A 418 -15.71 -17.22 27.54
CA THR A 418 -17.13 -17.01 27.92
C THR A 418 -18.03 -16.87 26.68
N ASP A 419 -19.34 -17.10 26.80
CA ASP A 419 -20.34 -16.95 25.71
C ASP A 419 -20.48 -15.51 25.14
N ASP A 420 -19.76 -14.54 25.73
CA ASP A 420 -19.67 -13.13 25.28
C ASP A 420 -18.30 -12.79 24.65
N SER A 421 -17.42 -13.78 24.46
CA SER A 421 -16.03 -13.52 24.05
C SER A 421 -15.85 -13.55 22.53
N LYS A 422 -15.03 -12.62 22.03
CA LYS A 422 -14.75 -12.52 20.60
C LYS A 422 -13.95 -13.73 20.13
N ASN A 423 -14.41 -14.34 19.04
CA ASN A 423 -13.70 -15.41 18.36
C ASN A 423 -12.62 -14.86 17.46
N LEU A 424 -11.46 -15.50 17.50
CA LEU A 424 -10.37 -15.22 16.60
C LEU A 424 -10.29 -16.35 15.56
N ILE A 425 -10.05 -15.98 14.31
CA ILE A 425 -9.98 -16.95 13.21
C ILE A 425 -8.72 -16.69 12.42
N PHE A 426 -7.97 -17.75 12.12
CA PHE A 426 -6.85 -17.71 11.20
C PHE A 426 -7.11 -18.68 10.07
N LYS A 427 -7.10 -18.20 8.83
CA LYS A 427 -7.39 -18.97 7.64
C LYS A 427 -6.34 -18.71 6.57
N ARG A 428 -5.78 -19.76 6.00
CA ARG A 428 -5.01 -19.64 4.77
C ARG A 428 -5.96 -19.57 3.58
N ILE A 429 -5.74 -18.62 2.69
CA ILE A 429 -6.46 -18.48 1.43
C ILE A 429 -5.47 -18.57 0.27
N LYS A 430 -5.83 -19.34 -0.76
CA LYS A 430 -5.02 -19.44 -1.98
C LYS A 430 -5.54 -18.41 -2.98
N VAL A 431 -4.69 -17.46 -3.35
CA VAL A 431 -5.00 -16.39 -4.30
C VAL A 431 -4.02 -16.54 -5.45
N ASP A 432 -4.47 -17.16 -6.54
CA ASP A 432 -3.63 -17.55 -7.69
C ASP A 432 -2.42 -18.41 -7.24
N LYS A 433 -1.18 -17.94 -7.46
CA LYS A 433 0.05 -18.59 -7.01
C LYS A 433 0.45 -18.24 -5.57
N TYR A 434 -0.19 -17.27 -4.95
CA TYR A 434 0.17 -16.77 -3.62
C TYR A 434 -0.66 -17.45 -2.52
N ASN A 435 -0.02 -17.73 -1.39
CA ASN A 435 -0.74 -18.08 -0.17
C ASN A 435 -0.81 -16.86 0.73
N LEU A 436 -2.03 -16.37 0.94
CA LEU A 436 -2.31 -15.30 1.88
C LEU A 436 -2.92 -15.88 3.15
N TYR A 437 -2.81 -15.15 4.23
CA TYR A 437 -3.32 -15.54 5.54
C TYR A 437 -4.23 -14.45 6.06
N LEU A 438 -5.46 -14.85 6.33
CA LEU A 438 -6.50 -14.00 6.85
C LEU A 438 -6.62 -14.25 8.35
N LEU A 439 -6.40 -13.22 9.15
CA LEU A 439 -6.72 -13.22 10.57
C LEU A 439 -8.00 -12.40 10.75
N LEU A 440 -8.99 -12.93 11.47
CA LEU A 440 -10.26 -12.26 11.76
C LEU A 440 -10.51 -12.23 13.28
N LEU A 441 -11.11 -11.15 13.77
CA LEU A 441 -11.67 -11.02 15.11
C LEU A 441 -13.17 -10.77 14.96
N ILE A 442 -13.99 -11.65 15.52
CA ILE A 442 -15.42 -11.74 15.23
C ILE A 442 -16.20 -11.91 16.52
N ASN A 443 -17.40 -11.32 16.60
CA ASN A 443 -18.31 -11.56 17.72
C ASN A 443 -19.00 -12.93 17.61
N ASP A 444 -19.29 -13.55 18.76
CA ASP A 444 -19.69 -14.96 18.93
C ASP A 444 -20.95 -15.39 18.12
N GLN A 445 -21.72 -14.43 17.60
CA GLN A 445 -22.94 -14.68 16.84
C GLN A 445 -22.74 -15.06 15.37
N VAL A 446 -21.55 -14.85 14.79
CA VAL A 446 -21.31 -15.13 13.37
C VAL A 446 -20.92 -16.59 13.15
N LYS A 447 -21.72 -17.31 12.37
CA LYS A 447 -21.41 -18.67 11.95
C LYS A 447 -20.20 -18.65 11.00
N ILE A 448 -19.20 -19.46 11.31
CA ILE A 448 -18.02 -19.76 10.45
C ILE A 448 -18.43 -19.98 8.98
N GLN A 449 -19.60 -20.58 8.76
CA GLN A 449 -20.14 -20.83 7.43
C GLN A 449 -20.39 -19.57 6.59
N THR A 450 -20.74 -18.43 7.21
CA THR A 450 -20.86 -17.14 6.52
C THR A 450 -19.51 -16.69 5.96
N ILE A 451 -18.43 -16.96 6.68
CA ILE A 451 -17.07 -16.61 6.25
C ILE A 451 -16.68 -17.48 5.06
N GLU A 452 -16.83 -18.81 5.20
CA GLU A 452 -16.51 -19.78 4.14
C GLU A 452 -17.27 -19.48 2.84
N ASN A 453 -18.54 -19.06 2.93
CA ASN A 453 -19.34 -18.72 1.74
C ASN A 453 -18.87 -17.44 1.03
N ASN A 454 -18.25 -16.49 1.75
CA ASN A 454 -17.77 -15.23 1.18
C ASN A 454 -16.28 -15.27 0.76
N LEU A 455 -15.50 -16.26 1.22
CA LEU A 455 -14.09 -16.39 0.89
C LEU A 455 -13.79 -16.54 -0.61
N PRO A 456 -14.58 -17.28 -1.42
CA PRO A 456 -14.33 -17.40 -2.85
C PRO A 456 -14.42 -16.07 -3.60
N SER A 457 -15.43 -15.24 -3.28
CA SER A 457 -15.60 -13.90 -3.87
C SER A 457 -14.39 -13.00 -3.53
N LEU A 458 -14.03 -12.94 -2.24
CA LEU A 458 -12.85 -12.19 -1.80
C LEU A 458 -11.58 -12.68 -2.51
N SER A 459 -11.36 -14.00 -2.58
CA SER A 459 -10.16 -14.57 -3.19
C SER A 459 -10.06 -14.22 -4.67
N SER A 460 -11.17 -14.29 -5.41
CA SER A 460 -11.23 -13.88 -6.82
C SER A 460 -10.85 -12.41 -6.99
N ASN A 461 -11.43 -11.51 -6.19
CA ASN A 461 -11.13 -10.08 -6.28
C ASN A 461 -9.67 -9.77 -5.91
N LEU A 462 -9.08 -10.52 -4.97
CA LEU A 462 -7.69 -10.35 -4.57
C LEU A 462 -6.68 -10.84 -5.61
N VAL A 463 -7.04 -11.77 -6.52
CA VAL A 463 -6.14 -12.25 -7.59
C VAL A 463 -5.67 -11.09 -8.47
N ASP A 464 -6.59 -10.21 -8.85
CA ASP A 464 -6.26 -9.07 -9.70
C ASP A 464 -5.39 -8.03 -8.97
N LEU A 465 -5.65 -7.83 -7.68
CA LEU A 465 -4.98 -6.80 -6.89
C LEU A 465 -3.59 -7.22 -6.41
N ILE A 466 -3.38 -8.50 -6.09
CA ILE A 466 -2.10 -8.99 -5.57
C ILE A 466 -0.99 -8.96 -6.63
N ASN A 467 -1.35 -9.19 -7.90
CA ASN A 467 -0.44 -9.13 -9.04
C ASN A 467 0.05 -7.71 -9.36
N THR A 468 -0.47 -6.71 -8.68
CA THR A 468 -0.14 -5.30 -8.89
C THR A 468 0.12 -4.60 -7.55
N TYR A 469 0.29 -5.37 -6.47
CA TYR A 469 0.39 -4.83 -5.12
C TYR A 469 1.64 -3.97 -4.92
N ILE A 470 2.83 -4.37 -5.37
CA ILE A 470 4.05 -3.54 -5.30
C ILE A 470 4.90 -3.71 -6.55
#